data_AF-A0A397BF10-F1
#
_entry.id   AF-A0A397BF10-F1
#
_cell.length_a   1.000
_cell.length_b   1.000
_cell.length_c   1.000
_cell.angle_alpha   90.00
_cell.angle_beta   90.00
_cell.angle_gamma   90.00
#
_symmetry.space_group_name_H-M   'P 1'
#
loop_
_entity.id
_entity.type
_entity.pdbx_description
1 polymer ?
#
loop_
_entity_poly.entity_id
_entity_poly.type
_entity_poly.pdbx_seq_one_letter_code
_entity_poly.pdbx_strand_id
1 'polypeptide(L)'
;MIFALANKYLDICYHEVKEETDRRLGAPDTQVCLTTDGWSDVNMEPVVNYMNATMSVFLDSKYTEAQAHTAEWIAKDLEDTMAALPANVCGACTDNTAANKGAWKILEAKFPTKLFPGCVCHALNLLVKDIFGPGKTKLGGNDVPRYPNGYPFEHLANFVDSCKHVIRFIRNNGRLKSALSSLQKANHLGRLVMPAPTRWCTMQQCLVSLHESESLLHDLVSARDFITGSADQRLRRMAVKETVTAVDFVSKLEHCISVLSPIDKWIKIFQSDRVPVSEVFDAFVHQLPHAIGDI
;
A
#
# COMPACT_ATOMS: atom_id res chain seq x y z
N MET A 1 -31.36 7.69 23.07
CA MET A 1 -30.79 6.54 22.35
C MET A 1 -29.29 6.70 22.13
N ILE A 2 -28.81 7.78 21.51
CA ILE A 2 -27.36 8.04 21.30
C ILE A 2 -26.55 8.06 22.62
N PHE A 3 -27.07 8.70 23.67
CA PHE A 3 -26.38 8.74 24.98
C PHE A 3 -26.24 7.37 25.68
N ALA A 4 -27.21 6.47 25.48
CA ALA A 4 -27.14 5.12 26.04
C ALA A 4 -26.14 4.25 25.26
N LEU A 5 -26.01 4.48 23.95
CA LEU A 5 -25.01 3.83 23.10
C LEU A 5 -23.59 4.28 23.45
N ALA A 6 -23.36 5.59 23.64
CA ALA A 6 -22.04 6.14 23.89
C ALA A 6 -21.49 5.92 25.32
N ASN A 7 -22.32 5.45 26.24
CA ASN A 7 -21.94 5.16 27.62
C ASN A 7 -22.29 3.70 27.92
N LYS A 8 -23.46 3.46 28.55
CA LYS A 8 -23.89 2.15 29.04
C LYS A 8 -23.62 0.97 28.10
N TYR A 9 -24.06 1.02 26.85
CA TYR A 9 -23.92 -0.14 25.95
C TYR A 9 -22.49 -0.29 25.42
N LEU A 10 -21.75 0.82 25.22
CA LEU A 10 -20.34 0.77 24.86
C LEU A 10 -19.51 0.21 26.01
N ASP A 11 -19.76 0.65 27.24
CA ASP A 11 -19.04 0.18 28.43
C ASP A 11 -19.27 -1.32 28.65
N ILE A 12 -20.51 -1.78 28.55
CA ILE A 12 -20.85 -3.21 28.66
C ILE A 12 -20.10 -4.01 27.58
N CYS A 13 -20.19 -3.60 26.31
CA CYS A 13 -19.52 -4.28 25.22
C CYS A 13 -17.99 -4.27 25.39
N TYR A 14 -17.42 -3.14 25.82
CA TYR A 14 -15.99 -3.03 26.09
C TYR A 14 -15.55 -4.00 27.18
N HIS A 15 -16.27 -4.04 28.31
CA HIS A 15 -15.94 -4.93 29.41
C HIS A 15 -16.07 -6.40 29.02
N GLU A 16 -17.14 -6.78 28.30
CA GLU A 16 -17.33 -8.14 27.80
C GLU A 16 -16.20 -8.57 26.86
N VAL A 17 -15.85 -7.71 25.88
CA VAL A 17 -14.76 -8.00 24.92
C VAL A 17 -13.40 -8.03 25.61
N LYS A 18 -13.16 -7.13 26.57
CA LYS A 18 -11.92 -7.07 27.34
C LYS A 18 -11.75 -8.32 28.20
N GLU A 19 -12.77 -8.71 28.95
CA GLU A 19 -12.73 -9.89 29.80
C GLU A 19 -12.46 -11.16 28.98
N GLU A 20 -13.13 -11.31 27.83
CA GLU A 20 -12.89 -12.42 26.92
C GLU A 20 -11.47 -12.40 26.32
N THR A 21 -10.97 -11.21 25.99
CA THR A 21 -9.59 -11.03 25.49
C THR A 21 -8.57 -11.42 26.55
N ASP A 22 -8.69 -10.90 27.76
CA ASP A 22 -7.81 -11.16 28.88
C ASP A 22 -7.82 -12.64 29.25
N ARG A 23 -9.00 -13.27 29.26
CA ARG A 23 -9.17 -14.72 29.49
C ARG A 23 -8.43 -15.55 28.45
N ARG A 24 -8.54 -15.20 27.16
CA ARG A 24 -7.84 -15.93 26.09
C ARG A 24 -6.33 -15.70 26.13
N LEU A 25 -5.87 -14.50 26.45
CA LEU A 25 -4.45 -14.19 26.59
C LEU A 25 -3.82 -14.86 27.81
N GLY A 26 -4.56 -14.98 28.92
CA GLY A 26 -4.10 -15.61 30.16
C GLY A 26 -4.19 -17.13 30.18
N ALA A 27 -4.73 -17.77 29.13
CA ALA A 27 -4.85 -19.21 29.08
C ALA A 27 -3.45 -19.88 29.01
N PRO A 28 -3.25 -21.03 29.68
CA PRO A 28 -1.98 -21.76 29.65
C PRO A 28 -1.53 -22.06 28.21
N ASP A 29 -0.21 -22.05 27.99
CA ASP A 29 0.43 -22.34 26.70
C ASP A 29 0.08 -21.38 25.55
N THR A 30 -0.65 -20.29 25.82
CA THR A 30 -0.95 -19.25 24.82
C THR A 30 0.33 -18.60 24.32
N GLN A 31 0.56 -18.73 23.01
CA GLN A 31 1.63 -18.07 22.27
C GLN A 31 1.04 -16.92 21.46
N VAL A 32 1.65 -15.75 21.53
CA VAL A 32 1.18 -14.58 20.79
C VAL A 32 2.29 -13.99 19.94
N CYS A 33 1.93 -13.52 18.75
CA CYS A 33 2.78 -12.67 17.94
C CYS A 33 2.15 -11.27 17.88
N LEU A 34 2.94 -10.25 18.18
CA LEU A 34 2.48 -8.87 18.05
C LEU A 34 2.55 -8.44 16.58
N THR A 35 1.63 -7.57 16.18
CA THR A 35 1.82 -6.73 15.00
C THR A 35 1.62 -5.28 15.39
N THR A 36 2.47 -4.40 14.87
CA THR A 36 2.34 -2.97 15.09
C THR A 36 2.30 -2.21 13.78
N ASP A 37 1.47 -1.17 13.76
CA ASP A 37 1.32 -0.31 12.58
C ASP A 37 1.24 1.15 13.01
N GLY A 38 2.15 1.95 12.45
CA GLY A 38 2.25 3.38 12.69
C GLY A 38 1.56 4.16 11.58
N TRP A 39 0.66 5.06 11.94
CA TRP A 39 -0.03 5.92 10.99
C TRP A 39 -0.21 7.34 11.56
N SER A 40 -0.54 8.28 10.70
CA SER A 40 -0.89 9.65 11.12
C SER A 40 -2.38 9.87 10.95
N ASP A 41 -3.02 10.40 11.98
CA ASP A 41 -4.43 10.69 11.95
C ASP A 41 -4.78 11.90 11.05
N VAL A 42 -6.06 12.28 11.02
CA VAL A 42 -6.53 13.40 10.18
C VAL A 42 -5.95 14.76 10.60
N ASN A 43 -5.42 14.87 11.82
CA ASN A 43 -4.76 16.05 12.36
C ASN A 43 -3.23 15.96 12.25
N MET A 44 -2.72 14.92 11.57
CA MET A 44 -1.28 14.62 11.44
C MET A 44 -0.61 14.19 12.75
N GLU A 45 -1.39 13.74 13.74
CA GLU A 45 -0.84 13.20 14.98
C GLU A 45 -0.41 11.75 14.79
N PRO A 46 0.80 11.36 15.24
CA PRO A 46 1.30 10.00 15.09
C PRO A 46 0.64 9.06 16.09
N VAL A 47 0.14 7.94 15.57
CA VAL A 47 -0.55 6.90 16.33
C VAL A 47 0.11 5.56 16.02
N VAL A 48 0.32 4.75 17.05
CA VAL A 48 0.78 3.37 16.92
C VAL A 48 -0.30 2.42 17.42
N ASN A 49 -0.71 1.48 16.56
CA ASN A 49 -1.64 0.43 16.92
C ASN A 49 -0.88 -0.85 17.29
N TYR A 50 -1.41 -1.60 18.25
CA TYR A 50 -0.89 -2.90 18.68
C TYR A 50 -1.98 -3.94 18.56
N MET A 51 -1.68 -5.05 17.90
CA MET A 51 -2.58 -6.18 17.79
C MET A 51 -1.87 -7.48 18.11
N ASN A 52 -2.60 -8.45 18.65
CA ASN A 52 -2.19 -9.84 18.68
C ASN A 52 -2.61 -10.50 17.36
N ALA A 53 -1.63 -10.77 16.50
CA ALA A 53 -1.84 -11.35 15.18
C ALA A 53 -2.29 -12.82 15.26
N THR A 54 -1.93 -13.57 16.31
CA THR A 54 -2.30 -14.98 16.46
C THR A 54 -3.81 -15.17 16.65
N MET A 55 -4.47 -14.19 17.25
CA MET A 55 -5.88 -14.27 17.64
C MET A 55 -6.77 -13.23 16.97
N SER A 56 -6.19 -12.35 16.15
CA SER A 56 -6.86 -11.21 15.51
C SER A 56 -7.52 -10.27 16.51
N VAL A 57 -6.80 -9.95 17.59
CA VAL A 57 -7.33 -9.08 18.67
C VAL A 57 -6.57 -7.77 18.73
N PHE A 58 -7.33 -6.67 18.75
CA PHE A 58 -6.78 -5.34 19.02
C PHE A 58 -6.41 -5.22 20.51
N LEU A 59 -5.19 -4.76 20.78
CA LEU A 59 -4.66 -4.65 22.14
C LEU A 59 -4.73 -3.21 22.63
N ASP A 60 -4.17 -2.28 21.84
CA ASP A 60 -4.06 -0.88 22.24
C ASP A 60 -3.79 0.03 21.02
N SER A 61 -4.01 1.33 21.21
CA SER A 61 -3.63 2.39 20.28
C SER A 61 -3.10 3.57 21.07
N LYS A 62 -1.86 3.97 20.81
CA LYS A 62 -1.17 5.03 21.55
C LYS A 62 -0.86 6.21 20.64
N TYR A 63 -1.27 7.40 21.06
CA TYR A 63 -0.74 8.64 20.50
C TYR A 63 0.68 8.84 21.02
N THR A 64 1.62 9.10 20.11
CA THR A 64 3.03 9.29 20.48
C THR A 64 3.45 10.75 20.48
N GLU A 65 2.51 11.67 20.21
CA GLU A 65 2.75 13.12 20.19
C GLU A 65 4.01 13.50 19.40
N ALA A 66 4.92 14.28 19.98
CA ALA A 66 6.17 14.71 19.35
C ALA A 66 7.32 13.69 19.42
N GLN A 67 7.06 12.47 19.89
CA GLN A 67 8.09 11.45 20.08
C GLN A 67 8.66 10.99 18.74
N ALA A 68 9.98 11.11 18.61
CA ALA A 68 10.68 10.54 17.46
C ALA A 68 10.67 9.00 17.58
N HIS A 69 10.16 8.34 16.53
CA HIS A 69 10.16 6.88 16.40
C HIS A 69 11.54 6.38 15.96
N THR A 70 12.55 6.54 16.82
CA THR A 70 13.89 5.97 16.59
C THR A 70 13.87 4.47 16.79
N ALA A 71 14.92 3.78 16.32
CA ALA A 71 15.08 2.34 16.52
C ALA A 71 15.05 1.95 18.01
N GLU A 72 15.70 2.75 18.86
CA GLU A 72 15.76 2.53 20.31
C GLU A 72 14.40 2.72 20.97
N TRP A 73 13.66 3.75 20.56
CA TRP A 73 12.32 4.01 21.08
C TRP A 73 11.36 2.88 20.70
N ILE A 74 11.33 2.49 19.43
CA ILE A 74 10.49 1.39 18.94
C ILE A 74 10.83 0.09 19.67
N ALA A 75 12.13 -0.22 19.84
CA ALA A 75 12.55 -1.41 20.54
C ALA A 75 12.07 -1.42 22.01
N LYS A 76 12.19 -0.27 22.69
CA LYS A 76 11.74 -0.13 24.08
C LYS A 76 10.23 -0.26 24.20
N ASP A 77 9.48 0.36 23.30
CA ASP A 77 8.02 0.32 23.30
C ASP A 77 7.47 -1.09 22.99
N LEU A 78 8.09 -1.81 22.04
CA LEU A 78 7.78 -3.22 21.79
C LEU A 78 8.13 -4.08 23.01
N GLU A 79 9.27 -3.86 23.65
CA GLU A 79 9.65 -4.56 24.87
C GLU A 79 8.62 -4.36 25.98
N ASP A 80 8.21 -3.12 26.24
CA ASP A 80 7.22 -2.80 27.27
C ASP A 80 5.87 -3.42 26.96
N THR A 81 5.46 -3.37 25.69
CA THR A 81 4.22 -4.00 25.22
C THR A 81 4.27 -5.52 25.38
N MET A 82 5.41 -6.16 25.07
CA MET A 82 5.60 -7.59 25.27
C MET A 82 5.55 -7.96 26.76
N ALA A 83 6.18 -7.16 27.63
CA ALA A 83 6.23 -7.40 29.07
C ALA A 83 4.87 -7.21 29.77
N ALA A 84 4.00 -6.37 29.21
CA ALA A 84 2.66 -6.12 29.74
C ALA A 84 1.65 -7.25 29.43
N LEU A 85 1.95 -8.13 28.47
CA LEU A 85 1.05 -9.22 28.10
C LEU A 85 1.21 -10.42 29.04
N PRO A 86 0.11 -11.06 29.48
CA PRO A 86 0.19 -12.25 30.32
C PRO A 86 0.63 -13.52 29.56
N ALA A 87 0.61 -13.48 28.22
CA ALA A 87 0.97 -14.59 27.34
C ALA A 87 2.47 -14.61 27.00
N ASN A 88 2.99 -15.76 26.56
CA ASN A 88 4.34 -15.79 26.01
C ASN A 88 4.36 -15.16 24.60
N VAL A 89 5.09 -14.06 24.45
CA VAL A 89 5.22 -13.38 23.16
C VAL A 89 6.34 -14.02 22.34
N CYS A 90 6.01 -14.58 21.17
CA CYS A 90 6.98 -15.18 20.26
C CYS A 90 7.78 -14.15 19.47
N GLY A 91 7.30 -12.91 19.37
CA GLY A 91 7.88 -11.92 18.48
C GLY A 91 6.93 -10.78 18.11
N ALA A 92 7.39 -9.94 17.19
CA ALA A 92 6.58 -8.84 16.65
C ALA A 92 6.85 -8.63 15.15
N CYS A 93 5.77 -8.51 14.36
CA CYS A 93 5.83 -8.10 12.96
C CYS A 93 5.57 -6.58 12.86
N THR A 94 6.45 -5.83 12.19
CA THR A 94 6.27 -4.38 11.99
C THR A 94 6.49 -3.98 10.53
N ASP A 95 6.27 -2.71 10.18
CA ASP A 95 6.61 -2.21 8.84
C ASP A 95 8.12 -2.27 8.55
N ASN A 96 8.50 -2.11 7.27
CA ASN A 96 9.89 -2.32 6.84
C ASN A 96 10.74 -1.03 6.83
N THR A 97 10.37 -0.01 7.61
CA THR A 97 11.15 1.24 7.71
C THR A 97 12.55 1.00 8.29
N ALA A 98 13.45 1.96 8.06
CA ALA A 98 14.81 1.88 8.57
C ALA A 98 14.86 1.84 10.11
N ALA A 99 13.97 2.59 10.77
CA ALA A 99 13.87 2.61 12.23
C ALA A 99 13.40 1.25 12.77
N ASN A 100 12.35 0.66 12.19
CA ASN A 100 11.89 -0.68 12.54
C ASN A 100 12.97 -1.74 12.34
N LYS A 101 13.68 -1.73 11.20
CA LYS A 101 14.84 -2.60 10.96
C LYS A 101 15.94 -2.45 12.01
N GLY A 102 16.17 -1.23 12.50
CA GLY A 102 17.09 -0.98 13.61
C GLY A 102 16.59 -1.58 14.92
N ALA A 103 15.30 -1.42 15.21
CA ALA A 103 14.65 -1.97 16.40
C ALA A 103 14.71 -3.50 16.42
N TRP A 104 14.51 -4.16 15.28
CA TRP A 104 14.63 -5.62 15.16
C TRP A 104 16.01 -6.11 15.62
N LYS A 105 17.10 -5.47 15.15
CA LYS A 105 18.46 -5.85 15.56
C LYS A 105 18.68 -5.72 17.07
N ILE A 106 18.15 -4.68 17.69
CA ILE A 106 18.23 -4.47 19.13
C ILE A 106 17.48 -5.58 19.87
N LEU A 107 16.26 -5.89 19.42
CA LEU A 107 15.39 -6.88 20.04
C LEU A 107 15.87 -8.32 19.83
N GLU A 108 16.38 -8.67 18.64
CA GLU A 108 16.97 -9.98 18.34
C GLU A 108 18.21 -10.25 19.20
N ALA A 109 19.05 -9.24 19.43
CA ALA A 109 20.21 -9.36 20.31
C ALA A 109 19.79 -9.57 21.78
N LYS A 110 18.69 -8.95 22.20
CA LYS A 110 18.17 -9.03 23.58
C LYS A 110 17.33 -10.29 23.83
N PHE A 111 16.59 -10.75 22.83
CA PHE A 111 15.66 -11.86 22.88
C PHE A 111 15.95 -12.86 21.76
N PRO A 112 17.05 -13.63 21.83
CA PRO A 112 17.50 -14.50 20.73
C PRO A 112 16.54 -15.66 20.40
N THR A 113 15.54 -15.92 21.25
CA THR A 113 14.50 -16.93 21.03
C THR A 113 13.22 -16.36 20.41
N LYS A 114 13.15 -15.04 20.16
CA LYS A 114 11.98 -14.35 19.59
C LYS A 114 12.27 -13.89 18.15
N LEU A 115 11.23 -13.72 17.34
CA LEU A 115 11.32 -13.33 15.94
C LEU A 115 10.79 -11.91 15.70
N PHE A 116 11.53 -11.11 14.95
CA PHE A 116 11.13 -9.73 14.62
C PHE A 116 11.08 -9.50 13.10
N PRO A 117 10.16 -10.16 12.38
CA PRO A 117 10.07 -10.04 10.93
C PRO A 117 9.45 -8.72 10.48
N GLY A 118 9.77 -8.34 9.24
CA GLY A 118 9.07 -7.27 8.53
C GLY A 118 7.77 -7.74 7.89
N CYS A 119 6.86 -6.80 7.67
CA CYS A 119 5.62 -7.01 6.95
C CYS A 119 5.87 -7.39 5.49
N VAL A 120 5.40 -8.58 5.09
CA VAL A 120 5.50 -9.09 3.71
C VAL A 120 4.73 -8.22 2.71
N CYS A 121 3.56 -7.69 3.09
CA CYS A 121 2.76 -6.79 2.23
C CYS A 121 3.53 -5.50 1.93
N HIS A 122 4.26 -4.97 2.93
CA HIS A 122 5.15 -3.84 2.73
C HIS A 122 6.31 -4.20 1.79
N ALA A 123 6.92 -5.38 1.94
CA ALA A 123 7.99 -5.84 1.05
C ALA A 123 7.52 -5.96 -0.42
N LEU A 124 6.37 -6.58 -0.67
CA LEU A 124 5.78 -6.69 -2.02
C LEU A 124 5.42 -5.33 -2.61
N ASN A 125 4.90 -4.41 -1.80
CA ASN A 125 4.62 -3.04 -2.26
C ASN A 125 5.92 -2.25 -2.56
N LEU A 126 7.01 -2.51 -1.83
CA LEU A 126 8.32 -1.95 -2.16
C LEU A 126 8.84 -2.50 -3.49
N LEU A 127 8.67 -3.79 -3.77
CA LEU A 127 9.01 -4.39 -5.07
C LEU A 127 8.24 -3.72 -6.22
N VAL A 128 6.94 -3.47 -6.04
CA VAL A 128 6.14 -2.71 -7.03
C VAL A 128 6.70 -1.29 -7.23
N LYS A 129 7.11 -0.62 -6.15
CA LYS A 129 7.71 0.72 -6.23
C LYS A 129 9.07 0.70 -6.91
N ASP A 130 9.86 -0.35 -6.74
CA ASP A 130 11.10 -0.52 -7.50
C ASP A 130 10.76 -0.60 -8.99
N ILE A 131 9.94 -1.56 -9.41
CA ILE A 131 9.63 -1.80 -10.83
C ILE A 131 8.95 -0.58 -11.51
N PHE A 132 7.94 0.03 -10.87
CA PHE A 132 7.04 1.00 -11.52
C PHE A 132 7.12 2.44 -10.97
N GLY A 133 7.97 2.70 -9.98
CA GLY A 133 8.13 4.01 -9.37
C GLY A 133 9.53 4.31 -8.81
N PRO A 134 10.62 3.89 -9.49
CA PRO A 134 11.98 3.97 -8.97
C PRO A 134 12.38 5.40 -8.58
N GLY A 135 11.98 6.40 -9.36
CA GLY A 135 12.39 7.80 -9.17
C GLY A 135 11.94 8.50 -7.89
N LYS A 136 11.20 7.85 -6.97
CA LYS A 136 10.72 8.44 -5.71
C LYS A 136 11.66 8.30 -4.52
N THR A 137 12.78 7.60 -4.66
CA THR A 137 13.80 7.48 -3.61
C THR A 137 14.88 8.58 -3.68
N LYS A 138 14.52 9.82 -4.04
CA LYS A 138 15.48 10.94 -4.22
C LYS A 138 16.13 11.31 -2.88
N LEU A 139 17.46 11.34 -2.82
CA LEU A 139 18.19 12.03 -1.74
C LEU A 139 18.58 13.42 -2.25
N GLY A 140 18.28 14.47 -1.49
CA GLY A 140 18.90 15.79 -1.68
C GLY A 140 18.58 16.53 -2.98
N GLY A 141 17.36 16.43 -3.52
CA GLY A 141 16.89 17.34 -4.59
C GLY A 141 17.53 17.17 -5.96
N ASN A 142 18.36 16.14 -6.19
CA ASN A 142 18.97 15.88 -7.49
C ASN A 142 18.03 15.11 -8.43
N ASP A 143 18.17 15.36 -9.73
CA ASP A 143 17.42 14.72 -10.83
C ASP A 143 18.06 13.41 -11.33
N VAL A 144 19.08 12.90 -10.65
CA VAL A 144 19.74 11.63 -11.02
C VAL A 144 18.89 10.45 -10.53
N PRO A 145 18.50 9.50 -11.40
CA PRO A 145 17.86 8.26 -10.98
C PRO A 145 18.71 7.52 -9.94
N ARG A 146 18.09 6.99 -8.89
CA ARG A 146 18.81 6.22 -7.84
C ARG A 146 19.29 4.85 -8.31
N TYR A 147 18.76 4.36 -9.43
CA TYR A 147 19.03 3.02 -9.92
C TYR A 147 20.28 3.03 -10.81
N PRO A 148 21.04 1.93 -10.85
CA PRO A 148 22.21 1.82 -11.73
C PRO A 148 21.86 2.12 -13.18
N ASN A 149 22.83 2.63 -13.94
CA ASN A 149 22.72 2.72 -15.40
C ASN A 149 22.33 1.35 -15.97
N GLY A 150 21.32 1.31 -16.84
CA GLY A 150 20.76 0.06 -17.35
C GLY A 150 19.73 -0.59 -16.43
N TYR A 151 19.01 0.19 -15.62
CA TYR A 151 17.90 -0.31 -14.82
C TYR A 151 16.86 -1.00 -15.72
N PRO A 152 16.59 -2.31 -15.55
CA PRO A 152 15.84 -3.08 -16.54
C PRO A 152 14.38 -2.63 -16.68
N PHE A 153 13.80 -2.04 -15.62
CA PHE A 153 12.39 -1.64 -15.58
C PHE A 153 12.13 -0.17 -15.91
N GLU A 154 13.14 0.57 -16.42
CA GLU A 154 13.00 1.99 -16.75
C GLU A 154 11.83 2.23 -17.73
N HIS A 155 11.66 1.37 -18.72
CA HIS A 155 10.59 1.47 -19.70
C HIS A 155 9.19 1.33 -19.06
N LEU A 156 9.02 0.41 -18.09
CA LEU A 156 7.78 0.22 -17.35
C LEU A 156 7.48 1.43 -16.45
N ALA A 157 8.49 1.92 -15.74
CA ALA A 157 8.38 3.10 -14.89
C ALA A 157 7.95 4.34 -15.69
N ASN A 158 8.61 4.60 -16.82
CA ASN A 158 8.29 5.71 -17.71
C ASN A 158 6.88 5.61 -18.27
N PHE A 159 6.46 4.40 -18.67
CA PHE A 159 5.11 4.18 -19.18
C PHE A 159 4.05 4.45 -18.10
N VAL A 160 4.23 3.92 -16.89
CA VAL A 160 3.31 4.16 -15.78
C VAL A 160 3.25 5.64 -15.38
N ASP A 161 4.35 6.37 -15.48
CA ASP A 161 4.34 7.83 -15.26
C ASP A 161 3.57 8.59 -16.35
N SER A 162 3.66 8.16 -17.62
CA SER A 162 2.80 8.66 -18.69
C SER A 162 1.32 8.37 -18.41
N CYS A 163 0.97 7.16 -17.96
CA CYS A 163 -0.40 6.82 -17.53
C CYS A 163 -0.89 7.75 -16.41
N LYS A 164 -0.10 7.97 -15.35
CA LYS A 164 -0.43 8.91 -14.27
C LYS A 164 -0.62 10.34 -14.81
N HIS A 165 0.17 10.75 -15.80
CA HIS A 165 0.04 12.06 -16.43
C HIS A 165 -1.31 12.20 -17.16
N VAL A 166 -1.71 11.20 -17.94
CA VAL A 166 -3.02 11.15 -18.63
C VAL A 166 -4.17 11.30 -17.63
N ILE A 167 -4.19 10.49 -16.56
CA ILE A 167 -5.25 10.55 -15.55
C ILE A 167 -5.28 11.92 -14.87
N ARG A 168 -4.12 12.46 -14.47
CA ARG A 168 -4.03 13.77 -13.81
C ARG A 168 -4.53 14.88 -14.74
N PHE A 169 -4.15 14.85 -16.02
CA PHE A 169 -4.59 15.81 -17.01
C PHE A 169 -6.12 15.84 -17.14
N ILE A 170 -6.74 14.65 -17.28
CA ILE A 170 -8.19 14.53 -17.41
C ILE A 170 -8.90 14.98 -16.13
N ARG A 171 -8.43 14.53 -14.96
CA ARG A 171 -9.04 14.88 -13.67
C ARG A 171 -8.99 16.39 -13.37
N ASN A 172 -7.95 17.08 -13.82
CA ASN A 172 -7.77 18.51 -13.62
C ASN A 172 -8.51 19.36 -14.67
N ASN A 173 -8.94 18.76 -15.77
CA ASN A 173 -9.74 19.43 -16.79
C ASN A 173 -11.24 19.16 -16.56
N GLY A 174 -11.96 20.12 -15.98
CA GLY A 174 -13.37 19.95 -15.61
C GLY A 174 -14.28 19.49 -16.76
N ARG A 175 -14.06 19.98 -17.99
CA ARG A 175 -14.83 19.58 -19.18
C ARG A 175 -14.55 18.13 -19.57
N LEU A 176 -13.27 17.74 -19.66
CA LEU A 176 -12.89 16.36 -20.00
C LEU A 176 -13.31 15.38 -18.92
N LYS A 177 -13.11 15.73 -17.64
CA LYS A 177 -13.57 14.92 -16.50
C LYS A 177 -15.07 14.66 -16.58
N SER A 178 -15.87 15.71 -16.84
CA SER A 178 -17.33 15.58 -16.92
C SER A 178 -17.77 14.74 -18.13
N ALA A 179 -17.16 14.98 -19.30
CA ALA A 179 -17.42 14.20 -20.51
C ALA A 179 -17.10 12.72 -20.31
N LEU A 180 -15.89 12.40 -19.83
CA LEU A 180 -15.49 11.03 -19.55
C LEU A 180 -16.38 10.39 -18.49
N SER A 181 -16.69 11.09 -17.39
CA SER A 181 -17.55 10.54 -16.32
C SER A 181 -18.95 10.20 -16.82
N SER A 182 -19.47 10.97 -17.78
CA SER A 182 -20.78 10.70 -18.38
C SER A 182 -20.75 9.48 -19.29
N LEU A 183 -19.70 9.37 -20.11
CA LEU A 183 -19.47 8.19 -20.96
C LEU A 183 -19.24 6.92 -20.13
N GLN A 184 -18.42 6.99 -19.08
CA GLN A 184 -18.16 5.87 -18.17
C GLN A 184 -19.46 5.38 -17.51
N LYS A 185 -20.32 6.29 -17.03
CA LYS A 185 -21.63 5.91 -16.48
C LYS A 185 -22.53 5.23 -17.51
N ALA A 186 -22.57 5.74 -18.74
CA ALA A 186 -23.38 5.15 -19.82
C ALA A 186 -22.90 3.75 -20.22
N ASN A 187 -21.60 3.45 -20.03
CA ASN A 187 -20.98 2.15 -20.34
C ASN A 187 -20.77 1.28 -19.09
N HIS A 188 -21.34 1.65 -17.93
CA HIS A 188 -21.18 0.93 -16.65
C HIS A 188 -19.73 0.73 -16.19
N LEU A 189 -18.83 1.66 -16.52
CA LEU A 189 -17.42 1.62 -16.16
C LEU A 189 -17.11 2.39 -14.88
N GLY A 190 -16.04 1.98 -14.21
CA GLY A 190 -15.46 2.69 -13.08
C GLY A 190 -14.85 4.05 -13.46
N ARG A 191 -14.64 4.90 -12.46
CA ARG A 191 -13.89 6.16 -12.65
C ARG A 191 -12.40 5.88 -12.72
N LEU A 192 -11.64 6.77 -13.37
CA LEU A 192 -10.18 6.71 -13.35
C LEU A 192 -9.63 6.81 -11.92
N VAL A 193 -8.75 5.87 -11.57
CA VAL A 193 -8.12 5.75 -10.25
C VAL A 193 -6.72 6.34 -10.29
N MET A 194 -6.35 7.14 -9.29
CA MET A 194 -4.95 7.54 -9.09
C MET A 194 -4.30 6.61 -8.06
N PRO A 195 -3.04 6.18 -8.27
CA PRO A 195 -2.31 5.42 -7.27
C PRO A 195 -2.17 6.23 -5.97
N ALA A 196 -2.51 5.62 -4.85
CA ALA A 196 -2.37 6.22 -3.52
C ALA A 196 -1.05 5.74 -2.88
N PRO A 197 -0.23 6.63 -2.29
CA PRO A 197 1.05 6.24 -1.71
C PRO A 197 0.97 5.21 -0.57
N THR A 198 -0.14 5.22 0.17
CA THR A 198 -0.38 4.47 1.41
C THR A 198 -1.37 3.32 1.27
N ARG A 199 -1.91 3.06 0.07
CA ARG A 199 -2.85 1.94 -0.16
C ARG A 199 -2.29 0.97 -1.19
N TRP A 200 -2.27 -0.30 -0.80
CA TRP A 200 -1.82 -1.39 -1.66
C TRP A 200 -2.71 -1.55 -2.91
N CYS A 201 -2.15 -2.18 -3.94
CA CYS A 201 -2.82 -2.50 -5.20
C CYS A 201 -3.34 -1.29 -6.02
N THR A 202 -3.14 -0.06 -5.56
CA THR A 202 -3.69 1.13 -6.25
C THR A 202 -3.01 1.43 -7.57
N MET A 203 -1.80 0.90 -7.81
CA MET A 203 -1.15 0.98 -9.11
C MET A 203 -1.88 0.11 -10.14
N GLN A 204 -2.20 -1.14 -9.81
CA GLN A 204 -2.95 -2.01 -10.71
C GLN A 204 -4.34 -1.43 -10.98
N GLN A 205 -5.03 -0.95 -9.95
CA GLN A 205 -6.34 -0.29 -10.11
C GLN A 205 -6.29 0.93 -11.04
N CYS A 206 -5.21 1.72 -10.96
CA CYS A 206 -4.97 2.83 -11.87
C CYS A 206 -4.89 2.36 -13.33
N LEU A 207 -4.05 1.36 -13.61
CA LEU A 207 -3.86 0.84 -14.97
C LEU A 207 -5.10 0.13 -15.51
N VAL A 208 -5.78 -0.67 -14.68
CA VAL A 208 -7.05 -1.32 -15.04
C VAL A 208 -8.11 -0.27 -15.37
N SER A 209 -8.25 0.79 -14.58
CA SER A 209 -9.24 1.84 -14.85
C SER A 209 -8.97 2.59 -16.17
N LEU A 210 -7.70 2.74 -16.55
CA LEU A 210 -7.30 3.29 -17.85
C LEU A 210 -7.62 2.32 -18.98
N HIS A 211 -7.26 1.05 -18.82
CA HIS A 211 -7.51 0.00 -19.80
C HIS A 211 -9.01 -0.16 -20.09
N GLU A 212 -9.84 -0.26 -19.05
CA GLU A 212 -11.30 -0.34 -19.20
C GLU A 212 -11.90 0.88 -19.89
N SER A 213 -11.30 2.06 -19.69
CA SER A 213 -11.77 3.32 -20.28
C SER A 213 -11.08 3.68 -21.60
N GLU A 214 -10.22 2.81 -22.14
CA GLU A 214 -9.30 3.16 -23.23
C GLU A 214 -10.05 3.66 -24.47
N SER A 215 -11.08 2.94 -24.92
CA SER A 215 -11.85 3.31 -26.12
C SER A 215 -12.49 4.71 -25.98
N LEU A 216 -13.06 5.00 -24.80
CA LEU A 216 -13.65 6.30 -24.51
C LEU A 216 -12.58 7.41 -24.45
N LEU A 217 -11.41 7.10 -23.91
CA LEU A 217 -10.28 8.02 -23.88
C LEU A 217 -9.76 8.31 -25.29
N HIS A 218 -9.62 7.28 -26.11
CA HIS A 218 -9.20 7.36 -27.50
C HIS A 218 -10.14 8.28 -28.30
N ASP A 219 -11.45 8.10 -28.17
CA ASP A 219 -12.44 8.95 -28.84
C ASP A 219 -12.35 10.41 -28.36
N LEU A 220 -12.21 10.63 -27.05
CA LEU A 220 -12.10 11.97 -26.47
C LEU A 220 -10.86 12.72 -26.95
N VAL A 221 -9.69 12.07 -27.01
CA VAL A 221 -8.45 12.70 -27.47
C VAL A 221 -8.38 12.84 -29.00
N SER A 222 -9.16 12.03 -29.71
CA SER A 222 -9.27 12.07 -31.18
C SER A 222 -10.26 13.13 -31.69
N ALA A 223 -11.08 13.71 -30.80
CA ALA A 223 -12.00 14.79 -31.16
C ALA A 223 -11.26 15.98 -31.83
N ARG A 224 -11.91 16.57 -32.84
CA ARG A 224 -11.32 17.65 -33.66
C ARG A 224 -10.92 18.88 -32.82
N ASP A 225 -11.66 19.19 -31.78
CA ASP A 225 -11.42 20.32 -30.87
C ASP A 225 -10.56 19.95 -29.65
N PHE A 226 -9.97 18.75 -29.62
CA PHE A 226 -9.16 18.32 -28.48
C PHE A 226 -7.88 19.15 -28.32
N ILE A 227 -7.16 19.47 -29.40
CA ILE A 227 -5.92 20.27 -29.37
C ILE A 227 -6.26 21.77 -29.47
N THR A 228 -6.68 22.35 -28.35
CA THR A 228 -7.11 23.77 -28.24
C THR A 228 -6.45 24.49 -27.06
N GLY A 229 -6.47 25.83 -27.10
CA GLY A 229 -5.95 26.69 -26.04
C GLY A 229 -4.60 27.36 -26.37
N SER A 230 -3.90 27.82 -25.33
CA SER A 230 -2.56 28.42 -25.44
C SER A 230 -1.52 27.42 -25.96
N ALA A 231 -0.34 27.90 -26.36
CA ALA A 231 0.75 27.04 -26.82
C ALA A 231 1.10 25.92 -25.83
N ASP A 232 1.23 26.25 -24.54
CA ASP A 232 1.49 25.30 -23.45
C ASP A 232 0.33 24.29 -23.26
N GLN A 233 -0.93 24.74 -23.36
CA GLN A 233 -2.08 23.84 -23.31
C GLN A 233 -2.11 22.86 -24.48
N ARG A 234 -1.79 23.33 -25.69
CA ARG A 234 -1.72 22.50 -26.89
C ARG A 234 -0.61 21.45 -26.78
N LEU A 235 0.57 21.80 -26.28
CA LEU A 235 1.66 20.85 -26.05
C LEU A 235 1.27 19.73 -25.07
N ARG A 236 0.68 20.08 -23.92
CA ARG A 236 0.21 19.07 -22.95
C ARG A 236 -0.88 18.16 -23.52
N ARG A 237 -1.80 18.73 -24.31
CA ARG A 237 -2.85 17.96 -24.99
C ARG A 237 -2.26 17.04 -26.05
N MET A 238 -1.27 17.49 -26.82
CA MET A 238 -0.57 16.65 -27.80
C MET A 238 0.12 15.46 -27.12
N ALA A 239 0.85 15.69 -26.04
CA ALA A 239 1.51 14.61 -25.29
C ALA A 239 0.51 13.55 -24.77
N VAL A 240 -0.64 13.98 -24.23
CA VAL A 240 -1.71 13.08 -23.80
C VAL A 240 -2.31 12.31 -24.99
N LYS A 241 -2.56 12.99 -26.11
CA LYS A 241 -3.07 12.34 -27.32
C LYS A 241 -2.10 11.28 -27.82
N GLU A 242 -0.83 11.63 -28.00
CA GLU A 242 0.23 10.73 -28.46
C GLU A 242 0.38 9.50 -27.57
N THR A 243 0.27 9.68 -26.25
CA THR A 243 0.31 8.56 -25.29
C THR A 243 -0.88 7.61 -25.47
N VAL A 244 -2.10 8.15 -25.52
CA VAL A 244 -3.34 7.34 -25.56
C VAL A 244 -3.54 6.69 -26.92
N THR A 245 -3.15 7.36 -28.02
CA THR A 245 -3.28 6.82 -29.38
C THR A 245 -2.05 6.06 -29.85
N ALA A 246 -1.08 5.79 -28.97
CA ALA A 246 0.07 4.96 -29.31
C ALA A 246 -0.38 3.53 -29.64
N VAL A 247 0.17 2.96 -30.71
CA VAL A 247 -0.21 1.62 -31.20
C VAL A 247 0.00 0.54 -30.13
N ASP A 248 0.98 0.73 -29.26
CA ASP A 248 1.34 -0.20 -28.19
C ASP A 248 0.74 0.15 -26.82
N PHE A 249 -0.15 1.16 -26.74
CA PHE A 249 -0.71 1.64 -25.46
C PHE A 249 -1.44 0.53 -24.70
N VAL A 250 -2.37 -0.17 -25.37
CA VAL A 250 -3.16 -1.25 -24.77
C VAL A 250 -2.25 -2.42 -24.37
N SER A 251 -1.37 -2.88 -25.27
CA SER A 251 -0.46 -4.00 -24.96
C SER A 251 0.49 -3.70 -23.80
N LYS A 252 0.95 -2.44 -23.66
CA LYS A 252 1.75 -2.02 -22.52
C LYS A 252 0.94 -1.95 -21.23
N LEU A 253 -0.32 -1.53 -21.28
CA LEU A 253 -1.23 -1.59 -20.13
C LEU A 253 -1.42 -3.04 -19.67
N GLU A 254 -1.76 -3.94 -20.60
CA GLU A 254 -1.95 -5.37 -20.33
C GLU A 254 -0.70 -6.01 -19.72
N HIS A 255 0.48 -5.71 -20.28
CA HIS A 255 1.75 -6.21 -19.75
C HIS A 255 2.04 -5.69 -18.33
N CYS A 256 1.89 -4.39 -18.06
CA CYS A 256 2.06 -3.86 -16.71
C CYS A 256 1.04 -4.47 -15.72
N ILE A 257 -0.20 -4.70 -16.15
CA ILE A 257 -1.24 -5.34 -15.35
C ILE A 257 -0.89 -6.81 -15.09
N SER A 258 -0.33 -7.53 -16.06
CA SER A 258 0.06 -8.93 -15.89
C SER A 258 1.19 -9.09 -14.88
N VAL A 259 2.13 -8.15 -14.84
CA VAL A 259 3.20 -8.12 -13.82
C VAL A 259 2.65 -7.80 -12.42
N LEU A 260 1.72 -6.83 -12.31
CA LEU A 260 1.14 -6.43 -11.02
C LEU A 260 0.16 -7.47 -10.45
N SER A 261 -0.59 -8.16 -11.30
CA SER A 261 -1.65 -9.09 -10.90
C SER A 261 -1.22 -10.17 -9.89
N PRO A 262 -0.13 -10.93 -10.10
CA PRO A 262 0.31 -11.93 -9.14
C PRO A 262 0.79 -11.30 -7.83
N ILE A 263 1.45 -10.14 -7.89
CA ILE A 263 1.91 -9.42 -6.69
C ILE A 263 0.72 -8.96 -5.85
N ASP A 264 -0.26 -8.31 -6.47
CA ASP A 264 -1.46 -7.80 -5.80
C ASP A 264 -2.35 -8.94 -5.28
N LYS A 265 -2.39 -10.09 -5.98
CA LYS A 265 -3.04 -11.31 -5.48
C LYS A 265 -2.42 -11.73 -4.14
N TRP A 266 -1.09 -11.79 -4.06
CA TRP A 266 -0.40 -12.17 -2.83
C TRP A 266 -0.52 -11.15 -1.71
N ILE A 267 -0.46 -9.85 -2.04
CA ILE A 267 -0.74 -8.81 -1.04
C ILE A 267 -2.15 -8.98 -0.45
N LYS A 268 -3.17 -9.30 -1.27
CA LYS A 268 -4.53 -9.56 -0.77
C LYS A 268 -4.61 -10.81 0.10
N ILE A 269 -3.88 -11.87 -0.24
CA ILE A 269 -3.82 -13.10 0.55
C ILE A 269 -3.17 -12.81 1.91
N PHE A 270 -1.97 -12.21 1.94
CA PHE A 270 -1.23 -11.95 3.18
C PHE A 270 -1.83 -10.88 4.09
N GLN A 271 -2.81 -10.12 3.61
CA GLN A 271 -3.63 -9.25 4.45
C GLN A 271 -4.63 -10.02 5.32
N SER A 272 -4.97 -11.25 4.95
CA SER A 272 -5.87 -12.05 5.75
C SER A 272 -5.17 -12.55 7.00
N ASP A 273 -5.89 -12.49 8.11
CA ASP A 273 -5.53 -13.07 9.39
C ASP A 273 -5.59 -14.61 9.43
N ARG A 274 -5.92 -15.25 8.30
CA ARG A 274 -6.06 -16.71 8.19
C ARG A 274 -4.88 -17.38 7.51
N VAL A 275 -3.94 -16.61 6.98
CA VAL A 275 -2.82 -17.13 6.21
C VAL A 275 -1.64 -17.38 7.16
N PRO A 276 -1.15 -18.62 7.27
CA PRO A 276 -0.01 -18.90 8.12
C PRO A 276 1.26 -18.32 7.52
N VAL A 277 2.17 -17.87 8.39
CA VAL A 277 3.45 -17.25 7.98
C VAL A 277 4.30 -18.19 7.12
N SER A 278 4.12 -19.51 7.23
CA SER A 278 4.80 -20.50 6.40
C SER A 278 4.53 -20.33 4.89
N GLU A 279 3.37 -19.78 4.50
CA GLU A 279 3.02 -19.53 3.09
C GLU A 279 3.88 -18.43 2.46
N VAL A 280 4.50 -17.56 3.28
CA VAL A 280 5.34 -16.47 2.77
C VAL A 280 6.52 -17.02 1.97
N PHE A 281 7.18 -18.07 2.48
CA PHE A 281 8.33 -18.66 1.79
C PHE A 281 7.92 -19.29 0.46
N ASP A 282 6.86 -20.11 0.45
CA ASP A 282 6.37 -20.76 -0.75
C ASP A 282 5.93 -19.75 -1.82
N ALA A 283 5.21 -18.71 -1.41
CA ALA A 283 4.80 -17.63 -2.31
C ALA A 283 5.99 -16.95 -2.98
N PHE A 284 7.04 -16.61 -2.21
CA PHE A 284 8.21 -15.89 -2.73
C PHE A 284 9.13 -16.75 -3.58
N VAL A 285 9.33 -18.01 -3.20
CA VAL A 285 10.31 -18.88 -3.87
C VAL A 285 9.69 -19.62 -5.04
N HIS A 286 8.44 -20.06 -4.89
CA HIS A 286 7.82 -20.98 -5.85
C HIS A 286 6.71 -20.33 -6.67
N GLN A 287 5.91 -19.41 -6.14
CA GLN A 287 4.74 -18.93 -6.88
C GLN A 287 4.97 -17.60 -7.61
N LEU A 288 5.56 -16.60 -6.95
CA LEU A 288 5.78 -15.26 -7.52
C LEU A 288 6.73 -15.28 -8.74
N PRO A 289 7.90 -15.94 -8.70
CA PRO A 289 8.80 -15.96 -9.87
C PRO A 289 8.15 -16.60 -11.10
N HIS A 290 7.42 -17.69 -10.93
CA HIS A 290 6.73 -18.37 -12.03
C HIS A 290 5.54 -17.55 -12.57
N ALA A 291 4.82 -16.85 -11.70
CA ALA A 291 3.64 -16.09 -12.09
C ALA A 291 3.98 -14.73 -12.73
N ILE A 292 5.12 -14.14 -12.34
CA ILE A 292 5.64 -12.91 -12.92
C ILE A 292 6.35 -13.20 -14.25
N GLY A 293 7.03 -14.34 -14.37
CA GLY A 293 7.77 -14.73 -15.57
C GLY A 293 9.03 -13.87 -15.79
N ASP A 294 9.57 -13.93 -17.01
CA ASP A 294 10.62 -13.01 -17.45
C ASP A 294 9.99 -11.64 -17.73
N ILE A 295 10.29 -10.64 -16.89
CA ILE A 295 9.94 -9.22 -17.09
C ILE A 295 11.07 -8.52 -17.84
#